data_AF-A0A7W1FG39-F1
#
_entry.id   AF-A0A7W1FG39-F1
#
_cell.length_a   1.000
_cell.length_b   1.000
_cell.length_c   1.000
_cell.angle_alpha   90.00
_cell.angle_beta   90.00
_cell.angle_gamma   90.00
#
_symmetry.space_group_name_H-M   'P 1'
#
loop_
_entity.id
_entity.type
_entity.pdbx_description
1 polymer ?
#
loop_
_entity_poly.entity_id
_entity_poly.type
_entity_poly.pdbx_seq_one_letter_code
_entity_poly.pdbx_strand_id
1 'polypeptide(L)'
;RNVDDFTKIDASGAVNVEVAVGNSFAVEVQADDNLLANIKTEVSGDTLKIYSEDRISSKTRINVKISMPAIEGLEISGASSANVAGVKADSLELKASGASKIKIDGEAQTLDADASGASSIDAEKLKVEDANVEANGASSATVAAINDLDLNASGASKISYVGEPKNIKQDSSGASSIKKK
;
A
#
# COMPACT_ATOMS: atom_id res chain seq x y z
N ARG A 1 2.42 -8.87 -21.57
CA ARG A 1 2.14 -7.50 -22.05
C ARG A 1 3.39 -6.68 -21.80
N ASN A 2 3.93 -5.96 -22.79
CA ASN A 2 5.02 -5.00 -22.56
C ASN A 2 4.35 -3.73 -22.03
N VAL A 3 4.65 -3.36 -20.79
CA VAL A 3 4.07 -2.20 -20.12
C VAL A 3 5.19 -1.17 -19.99
N ASP A 4 4.91 0.07 -20.40
CA ASP A 4 5.83 1.21 -20.27
C ASP A 4 6.33 1.34 -18.83
N ASP A 5 7.52 1.93 -18.63
CA ASP A 5 8.12 2.07 -17.30
C ASP A 5 7.18 2.83 -16.35
N PHE A 6 6.58 2.14 -15.39
CA PHE A 6 5.72 2.71 -14.35
C PHE A 6 6.39 2.58 -12.99
N THR A 7 6.16 3.55 -12.10
CA THR A 7 6.67 3.55 -10.72
C THR A 7 5.55 3.46 -9.69
N LYS A 8 4.29 3.57 -10.13
CA LYS A 8 3.11 3.51 -9.27
C LYS A 8 2.18 2.38 -9.65
N ILE A 9 1.48 1.84 -8.66
CA ILE A 9 0.47 0.80 -8.84
C ILE A 9 -0.83 1.26 -8.17
N ASP A 10 -1.93 1.23 -8.91
CA ASP A 10 -3.29 1.44 -8.41
C ASP A 10 -4.07 0.15 -8.65
N ALA A 11 -4.50 -0.50 -7.57
CA ALA A 11 -5.21 -1.77 -7.64
C ALA A 11 -6.53 -1.74 -6.85
N SER A 12 -7.60 -2.14 -7.53
CA SER A 12 -8.96 -2.18 -6.97
C SER A 12 -9.76 -3.38 -7.49
N GLY A 13 -10.93 -3.63 -6.88
CA GLY A 13 -11.86 -4.66 -7.39
C GLY A 13 -11.60 -6.08 -6.88
N ALA A 14 -11.17 -6.24 -5.63
CA ALA A 14 -10.93 -7.53 -4.97
C ALA A 14 -9.72 -8.30 -5.53
N VAL A 15 -8.61 -7.58 -5.59
CA VAL A 15 -7.33 -8.09 -6.12
C VAL A 15 -6.32 -8.32 -5.01
N ASN A 16 -5.49 -9.34 -5.18
CA ASN A 16 -4.29 -9.58 -4.40
C ASN A 16 -3.08 -9.25 -5.26
N VAL A 17 -2.26 -8.30 -4.82
CA VAL A 17 -1.07 -7.83 -5.53
C VAL A 17 0.18 -8.29 -4.78
N GLU A 18 1.10 -8.92 -5.48
CA GLU A 18 2.42 -9.28 -4.99
C GLU A 18 3.46 -8.50 -5.80
N VAL A 19 4.21 -7.63 -5.14
CA VAL A 19 5.24 -6.81 -5.78
C VAL A 19 6.62 -7.20 -5.26
N ALA A 20 7.53 -7.48 -6.17
CA ALA A 20 8.94 -7.68 -5.87
C ALA A 20 9.77 -6.60 -6.56
N VAL A 21 10.49 -5.78 -5.78
CA VAL A 21 11.39 -4.77 -6.34
C VAL A 21 12.71 -5.42 -6.75
N GLY A 22 13.09 -5.27 -8.02
CA GLY A 22 14.28 -5.91 -8.61
C GLY A 22 14.52 -5.52 -10.07
N ASN A 23 15.56 -6.05 -10.71
CA ASN A 23 16.11 -5.49 -11.96
C ASN A 23 15.27 -5.64 -13.25
N SER A 24 14.04 -6.15 -13.18
CA SER A 24 13.24 -6.47 -14.36
C SER A 24 11.77 -6.10 -14.17
N PHE A 25 11.18 -5.50 -15.20
CA PHE A 25 9.74 -5.34 -15.31
C PHE A 25 9.08 -6.65 -15.75
N ALA A 26 8.15 -7.14 -14.94
CA ALA A 26 7.28 -8.26 -15.30
C ALA A 26 5.92 -8.08 -14.64
N VAL A 27 4.84 -8.29 -15.38
CA VAL A 27 3.48 -8.32 -14.83
C VAL A 27 2.84 -9.64 -15.24
N GLU A 28 2.49 -10.45 -14.26
CA GLU A 28 1.82 -11.74 -14.42
C GLU A 28 0.48 -11.69 -13.69
N VAL A 29 -0.61 -11.86 -14.43
CA VAL A 29 -1.96 -11.92 -13.87
C VAL A 29 -2.38 -13.38 -13.83
N GLN A 30 -2.66 -13.89 -12.63
CA GLN A 30 -3.21 -15.22 -12.38
C GLN A 30 -4.66 -15.09 -11.88
N ALA A 31 -5.60 -15.52 -12.72
CA ALA A 31 -7.02 -15.61 -12.38
C ALA A 31 -7.65 -16.81 -13.09
N ASP A 32 -8.83 -17.24 -12.65
CA ASP A 32 -9.61 -18.25 -13.36
C ASP A 32 -9.94 -17.76 -14.78
N ASP A 33 -9.97 -18.67 -15.77
CA ASP A 33 -10.15 -18.35 -17.20
C ASP A 33 -11.39 -17.48 -17.48
N ASN A 34 -12.45 -17.65 -16.69
CA ASN A 34 -13.69 -16.90 -16.79
C ASN A 34 -13.63 -15.47 -16.22
N LEU A 35 -12.56 -15.11 -15.51
CA LEU A 35 -12.36 -13.78 -14.91
C LEU A 35 -11.23 -13.01 -15.57
N LEU A 36 -10.33 -13.67 -16.32
CA LEU A 36 -9.26 -12.99 -17.07
C LEU A 36 -9.80 -11.94 -18.05
N ALA A 37 -10.98 -12.17 -18.63
CA ALA A 37 -11.61 -11.21 -19.55
C ALA A 37 -12.07 -9.91 -18.86
N ASN A 38 -12.30 -9.95 -17.55
CA ASN A 38 -12.91 -8.86 -16.79
C ASN A 38 -11.88 -8.04 -16.01
N ILE A 39 -10.63 -8.51 -15.94
CA ILE A 39 -9.52 -7.80 -15.31
C ILE A 39 -8.88 -6.90 -16.34
N LYS A 40 -8.93 -5.59 -16.10
CA LYS A 40 -8.21 -4.61 -16.90
C LYS A 40 -6.89 -4.28 -16.24
N THR A 41 -5.83 -4.33 -17.04
CA THR A 41 -4.49 -3.87 -16.69
C THR A 41 -4.04 -2.88 -17.76
N GLU A 42 -3.88 -1.63 -17.39
CA GLU A 42 -3.42 -0.58 -18.30
C GLU A 42 -2.44 0.34 -17.58
N VAL A 43 -1.43 0.81 -18.31
CA VAL A 43 -0.55 1.87 -17.80
C VAL A 43 -1.07 3.20 -18.31
N SER A 44 -1.27 4.14 -17.40
CA SER A 44 -1.72 5.49 -17.70
C SER A 44 -0.73 6.46 -17.05
N GLY A 45 0.20 7.00 -17.84
CA GLY A 45 1.31 7.79 -17.31
C GLY A 45 2.34 6.90 -16.62
N ASP A 46 2.63 7.16 -15.35
CA ASP A 46 3.58 6.43 -14.49
C ASP A 46 2.90 5.35 -13.62
N THR A 47 1.60 5.11 -13.82
CA THR A 47 0.77 4.29 -12.95
C THR A 47 0.21 3.08 -13.70
N LEU A 48 0.51 1.88 -13.21
CA LEU A 48 -0.18 0.65 -13.59
C LEU A 48 -1.51 0.56 -12.85
N LYS A 49 -2.62 0.61 -13.60
CA LYS A 49 -3.97 0.45 -13.09
C LYS A 49 -4.46 -0.98 -13.26
N ILE A 50 -4.94 -1.57 -12.17
CA ILE A 50 -5.49 -2.92 -12.11
C ILE A 50 -6.89 -2.82 -11.51
N TYR A 51 -7.92 -3.09 -12.29
CA TYR A 51 -9.30 -3.02 -11.82
C TYR A 51 -10.19 -4.04 -12.51
N SER A 52 -11.34 -4.33 -11.89
CA SER A 52 -12.42 -5.11 -12.49
C SER A 52 -13.59 -4.21 -12.84
N GLU A 53 -14.10 -4.31 -14.06
CA GLU A 53 -15.28 -3.56 -14.50
C GLU A 53 -16.59 -4.19 -14.04
N ASP A 54 -16.61 -5.50 -13.86
CA ASP A 54 -17.80 -6.24 -13.46
C ASP A 54 -17.85 -6.48 -11.95
N ARG A 55 -19.08 -6.66 -11.44
CA ARG A 55 -19.31 -7.23 -10.10
C ARG A 55 -18.79 -8.67 -10.09
N ILE A 56 -17.54 -8.84 -9.67
CA ILE A 56 -16.93 -10.17 -9.50
C ILE A 56 -17.69 -10.93 -8.42
N SER A 57 -18.07 -12.17 -8.73
CA SER A 57 -18.60 -13.11 -7.75
C SER A 57 -17.50 -13.47 -6.75
N SER A 58 -17.82 -13.39 -5.45
CA SER A 58 -16.91 -13.50 -4.29
C SER A 58 -16.17 -14.84 -4.10
N LYS A 59 -16.21 -15.76 -5.07
CA LYS A 59 -15.63 -17.10 -4.97
C LYS A 59 -14.19 -17.23 -5.50
N THR A 60 -13.71 -16.29 -6.30
CA THR A 60 -12.36 -16.35 -6.87
C THR A 60 -11.55 -15.11 -6.48
N ARG A 61 -10.26 -15.31 -6.17
CA ARG A 61 -9.31 -14.23 -5.89
C ARG A 61 -8.45 -14.00 -7.11
N ILE A 62 -8.34 -12.74 -7.53
CA ILE A 62 -7.42 -12.34 -8.59
C ILE A 62 -6.04 -12.14 -7.96
N ASN A 63 -5.02 -12.81 -8.49
CA ASN A 63 -3.64 -12.62 -8.03
C ASN A 63 -2.84 -11.93 -9.15
N VAL A 64 -2.19 -10.82 -8.84
CA VAL A 64 -1.32 -10.11 -9.77
C VAL A 64 0.07 -10.05 -9.19
N LYS A 65 1.04 -10.64 -9.90
CA LYS A 65 2.45 -10.58 -9.55
C LYS A 65 3.12 -9.53 -10.42
N ILE A 66 3.86 -8.62 -9.77
CA ILE A 66 4.56 -7.52 -10.40
C ILE A 66 6.02 -7.59 -9.96
N SER A 67 6.92 -7.52 -10.92
CA SER A 67 8.32 -7.22 -10.70
C SER A 67 8.61 -5.87 -11.34
N MET A 68 9.31 -5.00 -10.62
CA MET A 68 9.65 -3.66 -11.11
C MET A 68 10.95 -3.16 -10.46
N PRO A 69 11.74 -2.31 -11.13
CA PRO A 69 13.01 -1.79 -10.62
C PRO A 69 12.89 -0.76 -9.50
N ALA A 70 11.80 0.00 -9.47
CA ALA A 70 11.55 1.02 -8.46
C ALA A 70 10.05 1.13 -8.22
N ILE A 71 9.66 1.41 -6.97
CA ILE A 71 8.27 1.72 -6.61
C ILE A 71 8.26 3.04 -5.84
N GLU A 72 7.42 3.95 -6.28
CA GLU A 72 7.22 5.27 -5.68
C GLU A 72 5.81 5.40 -5.07
N GLY A 73 4.85 4.59 -5.52
CA GLY A 73 3.48 4.68 -5.04
C GLY A 73 2.70 3.37 -5.14
N LEU A 74 1.88 3.11 -4.12
CA LEU A 74 0.96 1.98 -4.09
C LEU A 74 -0.39 2.43 -3.52
N GLU A 75 -1.42 2.39 -4.35
CA GLU A 75 -2.81 2.61 -3.95
C GLU A 75 -3.59 1.29 -4.04
N ILE A 76 -4.20 0.88 -2.93
CA ILE A 76 -5.04 -0.30 -2.83
C ILE A 76 -6.39 0.08 -2.28
N SER A 77 -7.44 -0.20 -3.05
CA SER A 77 -8.81 0.13 -2.68
C SER A 77 -9.78 -1.05 -2.83
N GLY A 78 -10.95 -0.92 -2.20
CA GLY A 78 -11.98 -1.96 -2.17
C GLY A 78 -11.60 -3.11 -1.23
N ALA A 79 -11.91 -4.35 -1.62
CA ALA A 79 -11.62 -5.55 -0.82
C ALA A 79 -10.32 -6.24 -1.26
N SER A 80 -9.23 -5.48 -1.31
CA SER A 80 -7.98 -5.84 -1.99
C SER A 80 -6.80 -5.92 -1.02
N SER A 81 -5.75 -6.66 -1.37
CA SER A 81 -4.52 -6.76 -0.57
C SER A 81 -3.27 -6.59 -1.40
N ALA A 82 -2.20 -6.07 -0.81
CA ALA A 82 -0.89 -6.02 -1.42
C ALA A 82 0.22 -6.48 -0.46
N ASN A 83 1.18 -7.22 -1.00
CA ASN A 83 2.44 -7.55 -0.35
C ASN A 83 3.58 -7.02 -1.23
N VAL A 84 4.43 -6.16 -0.69
CA VAL A 84 5.56 -5.57 -1.40
C VAL A 84 6.85 -5.92 -0.67
N ALA A 85 7.82 -6.48 -1.40
CA ALA A 85 9.09 -6.91 -0.83
C ALA A 85 10.29 -6.20 -1.46
N GLY A 86 11.29 -5.89 -0.64
CA GLY A 86 12.60 -5.43 -1.08
C GLY A 86 12.64 -3.98 -1.57
N VAL A 87 11.77 -3.11 -1.06
CA VAL A 87 11.70 -1.71 -1.47
C VAL A 87 13.01 -0.97 -1.22
N LYS A 88 13.40 -0.13 -2.18
CA LYS A 88 14.42 0.91 -2.05
C LYS A 88 13.92 2.14 -2.79
N ALA A 89 13.52 3.17 -2.05
CA ALA A 89 12.90 4.36 -2.64
C ALA A 89 13.36 5.65 -1.95
N ASP A 90 13.45 6.76 -2.69
CA ASP A 90 13.66 8.07 -2.07
C ASP A 90 12.35 8.59 -1.47
N SER A 91 11.25 8.44 -2.21
CA SER A 91 9.91 8.77 -1.75
C SER A 91 8.93 7.65 -2.05
N LEU A 92 8.12 7.30 -1.07
CA LEU A 92 7.12 6.25 -1.17
C LEU A 92 5.77 6.75 -0.65
N GLU A 93 4.74 6.62 -1.48
CA GLU A 93 3.35 6.91 -1.16
C GLU A 93 2.55 5.61 -1.00
N LEU A 94 1.87 5.42 0.13
CA LEU A 94 1.02 4.27 0.39
C LEU A 94 -0.41 4.73 0.69
N LYS A 95 -1.38 4.28 -0.10
CA LYS A 95 -2.79 4.58 0.09
C LYS A 95 -3.60 3.31 0.22
N ALA A 96 -4.27 3.12 1.36
CA ALA A 96 -5.13 1.99 1.61
C ALA A 96 -6.54 2.45 1.99
N SER A 97 -7.51 2.24 1.10
CA SER A 97 -8.91 2.63 1.32
C SER A 97 -9.89 1.46 1.22
N GLY A 98 -11.05 1.57 1.88
CA GLY A 98 -12.06 0.51 1.86
C GLY A 98 -11.76 -0.62 2.86
N ALA A 99 -11.80 -1.87 2.41
CA ALA A 99 -11.51 -3.06 3.23
C ALA A 99 -10.19 -3.70 2.75
N SER A 100 -9.14 -2.89 2.76
CA SER A 100 -7.86 -3.21 2.12
C SER A 100 -6.72 -3.45 3.10
N LYS A 101 -5.67 -4.13 2.63
CA LYS A 101 -4.45 -4.35 3.41
C LYS A 101 -3.20 -4.15 2.57
N ILE A 102 -2.24 -3.40 3.08
CA ILE A 102 -0.88 -3.30 2.53
C ILE A 102 0.10 -3.87 3.54
N LYS A 103 1.02 -4.72 3.08
CA LYS A 103 2.18 -5.16 3.84
C LYS A 103 3.44 -4.90 3.04
N ILE A 104 4.43 -4.27 3.64
CA ILE A 104 5.61 -3.77 2.93
C ILE A 104 6.89 -3.91 3.76
N ASP A 105 7.99 -4.23 3.09
CA ASP A 105 9.34 -4.24 3.66
C ASP A 105 10.37 -3.59 2.74
N GLY A 106 11.49 -3.16 3.34
CA GLY A 106 12.59 -2.52 2.63
C GLY A 106 13.09 -1.27 3.33
N GLU A 107 13.52 -0.30 2.53
CA GLU A 107 14.06 0.98 2.98
C GLU A 107 13.50 2.12 2.10
N ALA A 108 13.14 3.25 2.71
CA ALA A 108 12.85 4.48 1.98
C ALA A 108 13.37 5.72 2.72
N GLN A 109 13.65 6.84 2.03
CA GLN A 109 13.97 8.08 2.76
C GLN A 109 12.71 8.70 3.35
N THR A 110 11.67 8.89 2.53
CA THR A 110 10.40 9.48 2.94
C THR A 110 9.23 8.53 2.71
N LEU A 111 8.29 8.52 3.64
CA LEU A 111 7.03 7.79 3.55
C LEU A 111 5.85 8.71 3.80
N ASP A 112 4.88 8.70 2.89
CA ASP A 112 3.54 9.24 3.10
C ASP A 112 2.54 8.08 3.07
N ALA A 113 1.84 7.84 4.18
CA ALA A 113 0.94 6.70 4.33
C ALA A 113 -0.46 7.14 4.77
N ASP A 114 -1.48 6.90 3.95
CA ASP A 114 -2.89 7.17 4.24
C ASP A 114 -3.68 5.86 4.32
N ALA A 115 -4.24 5.59 5.50
CA ALA A 115 -5.15 4.47 5.74
C ALA A 115 -6.55 4.99 6.09
N SER A 116 -7.52 4.79 5.18
CA SER A 116 -8.91 5.22 5.35
C SER A 116 -9.93 4.08 5.26
N GLY A 117 -11.02 4.19 6.02
CA GLY A 117 -12.09 3.20 6.04
C GLY A 117 -11.81 2.05 7.00
N ALA A 118 -11.89 0.79 6.54
CA ALA A 118 -11.58 -0.42 7.30
C ALA A 118 -10.28 -1.07 6.77
N SER A 119 -9.25 -0.25 6.59
CA SER A 119 -7.98 -0.63 5.97
C SER A 119 -6.84 -0.83 6.96
N SER A 120 -5.75 -1.47 6.51
CA SER A 120 -4.57 -1.72 7.32
C SER A 120 -3.28 -1.56 6.53
N ILE A 121 -2.34 -0.76 7.03
CA ILE A 121 -0.98 -0.63 6.49
C ILE A 121 0.00 -1.22 7.52
N ASP A 122 0.72 -2.25 7.13
CA ASP A 122 1.81 -2.88 7.90
C ASP A 122 3.15 -2.60 7.21
N ALA A 123 3.78 -1.50 7.63
CA ALA A 123 5.11 -1.06 7.21
C ALA A 123 6.12 -1.18 8.36
N GLU A 124 5.90 -2.11 9.31
CA GLU A 124 6.81 -2.34 10.44
C GLU A 124 8.23 -2.75 9.99
N LYS A 125 8.32 -3.43 8.83
CA LYS A 125 9.57 -3.91 8.24
C LYS A 125 10.14 -2.97 7.17
N LEU A 126 9.52 -1.82 6.97
CA LEU A 126 9.99 -0.78 6.05
C LEU A 126 10.70 0.29 6.90
N LYS A 127 12.02 0.37 6.83
CA LYS A 127 12.78 1.39 7.56
C LYS A 127 12.70 2.70 6.78
N VAL A 128 12.23 3.76 7.42
CA VAL A 128 12.20 5.08 6.79
C VAL A 128 12.91 6.14 7.62
N GLU A 129 13.47 7.14 6.95
CA GLU A 129 14.06 8.28 7.66
C GLU A 129 12.94 9.14 8.24
N ASP A 130 12.04 9.61 7.37
CA ASP A 130 10.92 10.47 7.73
C ASP A 130 9.58 9.84 7.32
N ALA A 131 8.58 9.90 8.19
CA ALA A 131 7.25 9.37 7.92
C ALA A 131 6.14 10.36 8.29
N ASN A 132 5.22 10.58 7.34
CA ASN A 132 3.89 11.13 7.59
C ASN A 132 2.85 10.00 7.50
N VAL A 133 2.00 9.87 8.51
CA VAL A 133 1.00 8.81 8.56
C VAL A 133 -0.36 9.36 8.97
N GLU A 134 -1.35 9.16 8.12
CA GLU A 134 -2.74 9.46 8.38
C GLU A 134 -3.56 8.18 8.51
N ALA A 135 -4.32 8.05 9.60
CA ALA A 135 -5.23 6.93 9.80
C ALA A 135 -6.62 7.43 10.19
N ASN A 136 -7.58 7.26 9.29
CA ASN A 136 -8.94 7.79 9.40
C ASN A 136 -9.99 6.66 9.37
N GLY A 137 -11.03 6.76 10.20
CA GLY A 137 -12.12 5.78 10.25
C GLY A 137 -11.81 4.61 11.16
N ALA A 138 -12.02 3.36 10.70
CA ALA A 138 -11.73 2.13 11.44
C ALA A 138 -10.44 1.47 10.91
N SER A 139 -9.43 2.29 10.63
CA SER A 139 -8.17 1.87 9.99
C SER A 139 -7.03 1.64 10.99
N SER A 140 -5.97 0.98 10.53
CA SER A 140 -4.75 0.80 11.31
C SER A 140 -3.49 1.01 10.48
N ALA A 141 -2.46 1.60 11.08
CA ALA A 141 -1.16 1.77 10.45
C ALA A 141 -0.04 1.38 11.43
N THR A 142 0.96 0.64 10.97
CA THR A 142 2.21 0.38 11.70
C THR A 142 3.39 0.83 10.85
N VAL A 143 4.28 1.67 11.40
CA VAL A 143 5.43 2.24 10.67
C VAL A 143 6.72 2.21 11.50
N ALA A 144 7.87 2.30 10.84
CA ALA A 144 9.19 2.37 11.48
C ALA A 144 9.99 3.58 10.95
N ALA A 145 10.20 4.61 11.78
CA ALA A 145 10.88 5.86 11.38
C ALA A 145 12.10 6.18 12.26
N ILE A 146 13.06 6.97 11.74
CA ILE A 146 14.36 7.25 12.39
C ILE A 146 14.53 8.73 12.76
N ASN A 147 14.06 9.66 11.93
CA ASN A 147 14.27 11.10 12.10
C ASN A 147 12.95 11.77 12.49
N ASP A 148 12.12 12.14 11.52
CA ASP A 148 10.83 12.80 11.75
C ASP A 148 9.66 11.81 11.63
N LEU A 149 8.74 11.85 12.59
CA LEU A 149 7.54 11.02 12.59
C LEU A 149 6.31 11.89 12.90
N ASP A 150 5.46 12.09 11.91
CA ASP A 150 4.19 12.81 12.02
C ASP A 150 3.01 11.82 11.91
N LEU A 151 2.17 11.77 12.95
CA LEU A 151 1.11 10.78 13.10
C LEU A 151 -0.23 11.46 13.36
N ASN A 152 -1.17 11.30 12.42
CA ASN A 152 -2.50 11.87 12.48
C ASN A 152 -3.55 10.76 12.53
N ALA A 153 -4.19 10.57 13.68
CA ALA A 153 -5.20 9.54 13.88
C ALA A 153 -6.58 10.16 14.16
N SER A 154 -7.61 9.78 13.39
CA SER A 154 -8.99 10.22 13.61
C SER A 154 -10.01 9.09 13.51
N GLY A 155 -11.17 9.27 14.17
CA GLY A 155 -12.24 8.27 14.19
C GLY A 155 -12.00 7.17 15.22
N ALA A 156 -12.01 5.91 14.79
CA ALA A 156 -11.73 4.72 15.60
C ALA A 156 -10.41 4.05 15.18
N SER A 157 -9.47 4.84 14.66
CA SER A 157 -8.24 4.35 14.06
C SER A 157 -7.13 4.07 15.07
N LYS A 158 -6.14 3.29 14.65
CA LYS A 158 -4.96 2.99 15.47
C LYS A 158 -3.68 3.12 14.69
N ILE A 159 -2.77 3.97 15.17
CA ILE A 159 -1.42 4.05 14.66
C ILE A 159 -0.46 3.44 15.67
N SER A 160 0.46 2.61 15.20
CA SER A 160 1.58 2.10 15.99
C SER A 160 2.90 2.44 15.31
N TYR A 161 3.93 2.69 16.08
CA TYR A 161 5.26 2.93 15.53
C TYR A 161 6.33 2.19 16.30
N VAL A 162 7.41 1.82 15.61
CA VAL A 162 8.61 1.20 16.18
C VAL A 162 9.83 2.09 15.91
N GLY A 163 10.89 1.90 16.70
CA GLY A 163 12.13 2.68 16.60
C GLY A 163 12.22 3.83 17.62
N GLU A 164 13.20 4.69 17.41
CA GLU A 164 13.48 5.87 18.24
C GLU A 164 13.64 7.12 17.35
N PRO A 165 12.55 7.61 16.74
CA PRO A 165 12.58 8.83 15.93
C PRO A 165 13.01 10.04 16.78
N LYS A 166 13.81 10.93 16.17
CA LYS A 166 14.34 12.13 16.82
C LYS A 166 13.23 13.13 17.15
N ASN A 167 12.28 13.32 16.25
CA ASN A 167 11.15 14.22 16.44
C ASN A 167 9.85 13.46 16.18
N ILE A 168 8.86 13.70 17.06
CA ILE A 168 7.57 13.03 16.95
C ILE A 168 6.46 14.06 17.14
N LYS A 169 5.56 14.15 16.15
CA LYS A 169 4.30 14.86 16.23
C LYS A 169 3.16 13.86 16.19
N GLN A 170 2.18 14.05 17.07
CA GLN A 170 1.07 13.11 17.21
C GLN A 170 -0.19 13.90 17.48
N ASP A 171 -1.16 13.76 16.58
CA ASP A 171 -2.48 14.32 16.71
C ASP A 171 -3.49 13.17 16.68
N SER A 172 -4.26 13.04 17.75
CA SER A 172 -5.28 12.00 17.88
C SER A 172 -6.62 12.62 18.24
N SER A 173 -7.66 12.30 17.49
CA SER A 173 -9.03 12.75 17.75
C SER A 173 -10.04 11.60 17.70
N GLY A 174 -11.19 11.76 18.36
CA GLY A 174 -12.23 10.73 18.45
C GLY A 174 -11.85 9.60 19.41
N ALA A 175 -12.08 8.36 19.00
CA ALA A 175 -11.72 7.14 19.73
C ALA A 175 -10.39 6.55 19.23
N SER A 176 -9.55 7.35 18.57
CA SER A 176 -8.29 6.90 18.00
C SER A 176 -7.20 6.65 19.05
N SER A 177 -6.17 5.88 18.69
CA SER A 177 -5.02 5.67 19.56
C SER A 177 -3.70 5.61 18.79
N ILE A 178 -2.70 6.30 19.32
CA ILE A 178 -1.33 6.28 18.82
C ILE A 178 -0.44 5.66 19.90
N LYS A 179 0.34 4.62 19.56
CA LYS A 179 1.17 3.91 20.54
C LYS A 179 2.54 3.53 19.98
N LYS A 180 3.57 3.68 20.81
CA LYS A 180 4.86 3.02 20.57
C LYS A 180 4.70 1.51 20.87
N LYS A 181 5.23 0.67 19.99
CA LYS A 181 5.41 -0.77 20.23
C LYS A 181 6.68 -1.02 21.04
#